data_AF-A0A7V9CF87-F1
#
_entry.id   AF-A0A7V9CF87-F1
#
_cell.length_a   1.000
_cell.length_b   1.000
_cell.length_c   1.000
_cell.angle_alpha   90.00
_cell.angle_beta   90.00
_cell.angle_gamma   90.00
#
_symmetry.space_group_name_H-M   'P 1'
#
loop_
_entity.id
_entity.type
_entity.pdbx_description
1 polymer ?
#
loop_
_entity_poly.entity_id
_entity_poly.type
_entity_poly.pdbx_seq_one_letter_code
_entity_poly.pdbx_strand_id
1 'polypeptide(L)'
;MSPRVSFEPIDVEIDCDDDETVLDAAFRQGWNLVHGCREGQCTACKSFLLEGEVTHEPYSPDALSEAEEQQGYTLLCRALPDSDLTVELQHFDADNLRLAHPIVDGRARVVAIEPLTEEILRLRLEVVEPEGFTFAPGQYVDVHLPGTDDERRSYSMANVPGDGTLDLVVRRYPGGRFSGLLDPETDGALAVGDELGFTGPYGT
;
A
#
# COMPACT_ATOMS: atom_id res chain seq x y z
N MET A 1 -17.96 -12.59 -13.41
CA MET A 1 -18.81 -12.60 -12.20
C MET A 1 -17.78 -12.60 -11.11
N SER A 2 -17.65 -11.49 -10.39
CA SER A 2 -16.55 -11.25 -9.44
C SER A 2 -16.51 -12.39 -8.42
N PRO A 3 -15.37 -13.08 -8.25
CA PRO A 3 -15.22 -14.11 -7.24
C PRO A 3 -15.52 -13.60 -5.83
N ARG A 4 -16.09 -14.46 -4.98
CA ARG A 4 -16.34 -14.14 -3.57
C ARG A 4 -15.23 -14.70 -2.71
N VAL A 5 -14.74 -13.90 -1.76
CA VAL A 5 -13.66 -14.28 -0.85
C VAL A 5 -14.19 -14.24 0.57
N SER A 6 -14.10 -15.37 1.26
CA SER A 6 -14.45 -15.51 2.67
C SER A 6 -13.19 -15.61 3.53
N PHE A 7 -13.23 -15.01 4.72
CA PHE A 7 -12.11 -14.96 5.65
C PHE A 7 -12.44 -15.62 6.99
N GLU A 8 -11.69 -16.66 7.33
CA GLU A 8 -11.68 -17.29 8.66
C GLU A 8 -10.54 -16.71 9.52
N PRO A 9 -10.73 -16.54 10.85
CA PRO A 9 -11.91 -16.86 11.63
C PRO A 9 -12.87 -15.66 11.82
N ILE A 10 -12.78 -14.63 10.97
CA ILE A 10 -13.50 -13.36 11.19
C ILE A 10 -14.92 -13.34 10.61
N ASP A 11 -15.35 -14.41 9.93
CA ASP A 11 -16.68 -14.57 9.32
C ASP A 11 -17.06 -13.39 8.40
N VAL A 12 -16.09 -12.92 7.61
CA VAL A 12 -16.26 -11.82 6.64
C VAL A 12 -16.24 -12.38 5.22
N GLU A 13 -17.17 -11.89 4.39
CA GLU A 13 -17.19 -12.15 2.94
C GLU A 13 -17.07 -10.82 2.19
N ILE A 14 -16.30 -10.82 1.10
CA ILE A 14 -16.11 -9.69 0.19
C ILE A 14 -16.26 -10.15 -1.26
N ASP A 15 -16.64 -9.23 -2.14
CA ASP A 15 -16.54 -9.43 -3.60
C ASP A 15 -15.17 -8.96 -4.10
N CYS A 16 -14.48 -9.73 -4.93
CA CYS A 16 -13.19 -9.35 -5.53
C CYS A 16 -13.33 -9.25 -7.05
N ASP A 17 -13.06 -8.09 -7.62
CA ASP A 17 -13.09 -7.89 -9.07
C ASP A 17 -11.86 -8.53 -9.76
N ASP A 18 -11.98 -8.80 -11.06
CA ASP A 18 -10.97 -9.57 -11.82
C ASP A 18 -9.60 -8.86 -11.93
N ASP A 19 -9.54 -7.55 -11.66
CA ASP A 19 -8.38 -6.67 -11.82
C ASP A 19 -7.84 -6.10 -10.49
N GLU A 20 -8.24 -6.66 -9.35
CA GLU A 20 -7.74 -6.24 -8.04
C GLU A 20 -7.29 -7.43 -7.17
N THR A 21 -6.40 -7.16 -6.23
CA THR A 21 -5.94 -8.18 -5.28
C THR A 21 -6.97 -8.40 -4.18
N VAL A 22 -6.94 -9.58 -3.56
CA VAL A 22 -7.78 -9.89 -2.38
C VAL A 22 -7.64 -8.82 -1.29
N LEU A 23 -6.42 -8.31 -1.07
CA LEU A 23 -6.18 -7.27 -0.08
C LEU A 23 -6.82 -5.92 -0.48
N ASP A 24 -6.71 -5.52 -1.74
CA ASP A 24 -7.29 -4.27 -2.22
C ASP A 24 -8.83 -4.33 -2.27
N ALA A 25 -9.39 -5.48 -2.63
CA ALA A 25 -10.83 -5.74 -2.56
C ALA A 25 -11.36 -5.59 -1.12
N ALA A 26 -10.60 -6.10 -0.14
CA ALA A 26 -10.93 -5.94 1.29
C ALA A 26 -10.94 -4.46 1.69
N PHE A 27 -9.90 -3.71 1.30
CA PHE A 27 -9.81 -2.27 1.58
C PHE A 27 -10.92 -1.46 0.93
N ARG A 28 -11.23 -1.73 -0.34
CA ARG A 28 -12.33 -1.09 -1.09
C ARG A 28 -13.68 -1.26 -0.37
N GLN A 29 -13.85 -2.37 0.34
CA GLN A 29 -15.05 -2.67 1.12
C GLN A 29 -14.95 -2.27 2.60
N GLY A 30 -13.90 -1.54 2.98
CA GLY A 30 -13.72 -0.97 4.31
C GLY A 30 -13.20 -1.96 5.35
N TRP A 31 -12.72 -3.13 4.93
CA TRP A 31 -12.09 -4.11 5.80
C TRP A 31 -10.60 -3.87 5.89
N ASN A 32 -10.07 -4.05 7.09
CA ASN A 32 -8.68 -3.86 7.39
C ASN A 32 -8.04 -5.22 7.68
N LEU A 33 -7.21 -5.69 6.76
CA LEU A 33 -6.44 -6.91 6.91
C LEU A 33 -4.99 -6.56 7.23
N VAL A 34 -4.30 -7.40 8.00
CA VAL A 34 -2.90 -7.17 8.38
C VAL A 34 -2.01 -7.18 7.12
N HIS A 35 -1.22 -6.12 6.95
CA HIS A 35 -0.36 -5.92 5.79
C HIS A 35 0.87 -5.07 6.16
N GLY A 36 1.80 -4.93 5.20
CA GLY A 36 3.06 -4.21 5.40
C GLY A 36 3.54 -3.51 4.15
N CYS A 37 4.27 -4.21 3.27
CA CYS A 37 4.87 -3.59 2.07
C CYS A 37 3.92 -3.46 0.88
N ARG A 38 2.89 -4.33 0.78
CA ARG A 38 1.99 -4.47 -0.39
C ARG A 38 2.66 -4.73 -1.76
N GLU A 39 3.97 -4.93 -1.80
CA GLU A 39 4.75 -5.22 -3.01
C GLU A 39 5.24 -6.68 -3.09
N GLY A 40 4.68 -7.58 -2.26
CA GLY A 40 5.09 -8.99 -2.25
C GLY A 40 6.53 -9.24 -1.75
N GLN A 41 7.08 -8.34 -0.93
CA GLN A 41 8.44 -8.42 -0.38
C GLN A 41 8.48 -8.85 1.10
N CYS A 42 7.42 -8.53 1.85
CA CYS A 42 7.27 -8.90 3.25
C CYS A 42 6.29 -10.06 3.43
N THR A 43 6.24 -10.64 4.62
CA THR A 43 5.34 -11.78 4.94
C THR A 43 4.05 -11.37 5.69
N ALA A 44 3.80 -10.08 5.90
CA ALA A 44 2.73 -9.61 6.79
C ALA A 44 1.32 -10.04 6.34
N CYS A 45 1.03 -10.03 5.03
CA CYS A 45 -0.27 -10.45 4.49
C CYS A 45 -0.36 -11.96 4.19
N LYS A 46 0.65 -12.75 4.59
CA LYS A 46 0.68 -14.19 4.33
C LYS A 46 -0.46 -14.86 5.09
N SER A 47 -1.28 -15.59 4.34
CA SER A 47 -2.46 -16.31 4.84
C SER A 47 -2.48 -17.72 4.25
N PHE A 48 -3.43 -18.54 4.66
CA PHE A 48 -3.59 -19.90 4.15
C PHE A 48 -4.86 -20.00 3.31
N LEU A 49 -4.76 -20.57 2.12
CA LEU A 49 -5.87 -20.81 1.20
C LEU A 49 -6.48 -22.17 1.52
N LEU A 50 -7.68 -22.15 2.12
CA LEU A 50 -8.42 -23.36 2.48
C LEU A 50 -9.14 -23.94 1.26
N GLU A 51 -9.74 -23.08 0.45
CA GLU A 51 -10.47 -23.45 -0.76
C GLU A 51 -10.28 -22.39 -1.86
N GLY A 52 -10.36 -22.84 -3.11
CA GLY A 52 -10.22 -21.99 -4.30
C GLY A 52 -8.82 -22.00 -4.92
N GLU A 53 -8.67 -21.19 -5.96
CA GLU A 53 -7.44 -21.04 -6.75
C GLU A 53 -7.16 -19.54 -6.96
N VAL A 54 -5.89 -19.17 -6.87
CA VAL A 54 -5.42 -17.80 -7.07
C VAL A 54 -4.24 -17.77 -8.03
N THR A 55 -4.16 -16.73 -8.82
CA THR A 55 -2.97 -16.35 -9.56
C THR A 55 -2.30 -15.19 -8.85
N HIS A 56 -1.00 -15.28 -8.61
CA HIS A 56 -0.28 -14.18 -7.97
C HIS A 56 0.34 -13.24 -9.00
N GLU A 57 0.23 -11.95 -8.73
CA GLU A 57 1.09 -10.94 -9.34
C GLU A 57 2.56 -11.12 -8.89
N PRO A 58 3.57 -10.53 -9.57
CA PRO A 58 4.99 -10.72 -9.23
C PRO A 58 5.32 -10.48 -7.75
N TYR A 59 5.99 -11.42 -7.10
CA TYR A 59 6.40 -11.34 -5.69
C TYR A 59 7.80 -11.91 -5.48
N SER A 60 8.39 -11.65 -4.31
CA SER A 60 9.69 -12.23 -3.93
C SER A 60 9.54 -13.64 -3.38
N PRO A 61 10.33 -14.64 -3.83
CA PRO A 61 10.37 -15.97 -3.23
C PRO A 61 10.73 -15.99 -1.74
N ASP A 62 11.35 -14.91 -1.23
CA ASP A 62 11.62 -14.75 0.20
C ASP A 62 10.33 -14.46 1.00
N ALA A 63 9.32 -13.86 0.36
CA ALA A 63 8.03 -13.59 0.98
C ALA A 63 7.11 -14.81 0.92
N LEU A 64 7.09 -15.54 -0.18
CA LEU A 64 6.36 -16.79 -0.36
C LEU A 64 7.20 -17.73 -1.21
N SER A 65 7.67 -18.83 -0.64
CA SER A 65 8.43 -19.83 -1.41
C SER A 65 7.50 -20.76 -2.20
N GLU A 66 7.98 -21.35 -3.29
CA GLU A 66 7.23 -22.35 -4.07
C GLU A 66 6.72 -23.51 -3.20
N ALA A 67 7.47 -23.90 -2.16
CA ALA A 67 7.07 -24.95 -1.24
C ALA A 67 5.92 -24.53 -0.31
N GLU A 68 5.90 -23.27 0.12
CA GLU A 68 4.79 -22.71 0.92
C GLU A 68 3.54 -22.55 0.05
N GLU A 69 3.68 -22.06 -1.18
CA GLU A 69 2.59 -21.95 -2.14
C GLU A 69 1.94 -23.33 -2.41
N GLN A 70 2.75 -24.36 -2.66
CA GLN A 70 2.26 -25.74 -2.82
C GLN A 70 1.61 -26.32 -1.56
N GLN A 71 1.91 -25.78 -0.38
CA GLN A 71 1.27 -26.15 0.87
C GLN A 71 -0.05 -25.43 1.10
N GLY A 72 -0.39 -24.43 0.28
CA GLY A 72 -1.60 -23.63 0.38
C GLY A 72 -1.39 -22.24 0.96
N TYR A 73 -0.15 -21.78 1.21
CA TYR A 73 0.06 -20.39 1.62
C TYR A 73 -0.10 -19.41 0.46
N THR A 74 -0.61 -18.22 0.74
CA THR A 74 -0.85 -17.17 -0.24
C THR A 74 -0.52 -15.79 0.32
N LEU A 75 -0.13 -14.85 -0.55
CA LEU A 75 0.05 -13.44 -0.20
C LEU A 75 -1.17 -12.65 -0.67
N LEU A 76 -2.03 -12.21 0.25
CA LEU A 76 -3.27 -11.51 -0.11
C LEU A 76 -3.02 -10.22 -0.89
N CYS A 77 -1.88 -9.54 -0.65
CA CYS A 77 -1.50 -8.34 -1.39
C CYS A 77 -1.09 -8.57 -2.84
N ARG A 78 -0.94 -9.82 -3.28
CA ARG A 78 -0.58 -10.20 -4.66
C ARG A 78 -1.54 -11.22 -5.25
N ALA A 79 -2.55 -11.69 -4.52
CA ALA A 79 -3.44 -12.76 -4.94
C ALA A 79 -4.62 -12.19 -5.75
N LEU A 80 -4.74 -12.64 -6.99
CA LEU A 80 -5.90 -12.43 -7.87
C LEU A 80 -6.74 -13.71 -7.87
N PRO A 81 -8.01 -13.68 -7.43
CA PRO A 81 -8.85 -14.88 -7.38
C PRO A 81 -9.21 -15.42 -8.78
N ASP A 82 -8.97 -16.70 -9.03
CA ASP A 82 -9.45 -17.40 -10.23
C ASP A 82 -10.82 -18.08 -10.00
N SER A 83 -11.25 -18.15 -8.73
CA SER A 83 -12.51 -18.75 -8.26
C SER A 83 -12.92 -18.19 -6.90
N ASP A 84 -14.11 -18.54 -6.39
CA ASP A 84 -14.49 -18.24 -5.01
C ASP A 84 -13.44 -18.83 -4.04
N LEU A 85 -13.03 -18.04 -3.04
CA LEU A 85 -11.97 -18.39 -2.10
C LEU A 85 -12.47 -18.51 -0.67
N THR A 86 -11.84 -19.41 0.08
CA THR A 86 -11.89 -19.46 1.54
C THR A 86 -10.48 -19.30 2.08
N VAL A 87 -10.22 -18.24 2.83
CA VAL A 87 -8.89 -17.85 3.31
C VAL A 87 -8.85 -17.86 4.84
N GLU A 88 -7.91 -18.59 5.42
CA GLU A 88 -7.59 -18.52 6.83
C GLU A 88 -6.52 -17.44 7.08
N LEU A 89 -6.93 -16.39 7.79
CA LEU A 89 -6.04 -15.31 8.21
C LEU A 89 -5.13 -15.78 9.35
N GLN A 90 -3.85 -15.93 9.05
CA GLN A 90 -2.84 -16.31 10.04
C GLN A 90 -2.56 -15.19 11.06
N HIS A 91 -2.73 -13.94 10.62
CA HIS A 91 -2.57 -12.75 11.44
C HIS A 91 -3.74 -11.81 11.19
N PHE A 92 -4.49 -11.47 12.23
CA PHE A 92 -5.58 -10.49 12.19
C PHE A 92 -5.65 -9.75 13.51
N ASP A 93 -6.20 -8.54 13.48
CA ASP A 93 -6.50 -7.75 14.67
C ASP A 93 -8.04 -7.68 14.83
N ALA A 94 -8.56 -8.47 15.77
CA ALA A 94 -10.00 -8.56 16.02
C ALA A 94 -10.62 -7.22 16.45
N ASP A 95 -9.84 -6.33 17.06
CA ASP A 95 -10.30 -5.02 17.53
C ASP A 95 -10.20 -3.95 16.42
N ASN A 96 -9.51 -4.25 15.31
CA ASN A 96 -9.21 -3.30 14.24
C ASN A 96 -9.53 -3.87 12.83
N LEU A 97 -10.62 -4.60 12.69
CA LEU A 97 -11.05 -5.18 11.41
C LEU A 97 -11.61 -4.15 10.41
N ARG A 98 -11.90 -2.92 10.84
CA ARG A 98 -12.45 -1.87 9.99
C ARG A 98 -11.44 -0.76 9.82
N LEU A 99 -11.34 -0.23 8.60
CA LEU A 99 -10.49 0.91 8.34
C LEU A 99 -10.93 2.13 9.17
N ALA A 100 -10.00 2.68 9.94
CA ALA A 100 -10.24 3.91 10.71
C ALA A 100 -10.47 5.12 9.80
N HIS A 101 -9.81 5.13 8.64
CA HIS A 101 -9.91 6.14 7.60
C HIS A 101 -10.03 5.44 6.24
N PRO A 102 -10.92 5.92 5.34
CA PRO A 102 -11.08 5.30 4.03
C PRO A 102 -9.79 5.45 3.22
N ILE A 103 -9.40 4.37 2.53
CA ILE A 103 -8.33 4.42 1.55
C ILE A 103 -8.88 5.11 0.30
N VAL A 104 -8.20 6.18 -0.12
CA VAL A 104 -8.58 7.02 -1.25
C VAL A 104 -7.38 7.29 -2.12
N ASP A 105 -7.63 7.45 -3.42
CA ASP A 105 -6.69 8.11 -4.31
C ASP A 105 -6.80 9.61 -4.12
N GLY A 106 -5.65 10.26 -4.07
CA GLY A 106 -5.55 11.69 -3.89
C GLY A 106 -4.41 12.29 -4.71
N ARG A 107 -4.43 13.62 -4.80
CA ARG A 107 -3.32 14.41 -5.34
C ARG A 107 -2.81 15.34 -4.27
N ALA A 108 -1.49 15.47 -4.21
CA ALA A 108 -0.83 16.39 -3.31
C ALA A 108 0.23 17.21 -4.05
N ARG A 109 0.40 18.46 -3.63
CA ARG A 109 1.39 19.39 -4.19
C ARG A 109 2.65 19.37 -3.35
N VAL A 110 3.81 19.29 -4.00
CA VAL A 110 5.11 19.44 -3.35
C VAL A 110 5.24 20.88 -2.85
N VAL A 111 5.31 21.06 -1.53
CA VAL A 111 5.51 22.40 -0.92
C VAL A 111 6.93 22.61 -0.41
N ALA A 112 7.65 21.52 -0.09
CA ALA A 112 9.06 21.59 0.27
C ALA A 112 9.79 20.26 0.04
N ILE A 113 11.06 20.36 -0.36
CA ILE A 113 12.01 19.24 -0.42
C ILE A 113 13.25 19.70 0.37
N GLU A 114 13.46 19.14 1.55
CA GLU A 114 14.47 19.61 2.49
C GLU A 114 15.47 18.49 2.82
N PRO A 115 16.78 18.64 2.54
CA PRO A 115 17.77 17.67 2.99
C PRO A 115 17.89 17.72 4.52
N LEU A 116 17.74 16.56 5.17
CA LEU A 116 17.97 16.38 6.61
C LEU A 116 19.40 15.87 6.87
N THR A 117 19.89 15.00 5.99
CA THR A 117 21.27 14.50 5.94
C THR A 117 21.69 14.30 4.47
N GLU A 118 22.89 13.77 4.22
CA GLU A 118 23.33 13.42 2.87
C GLU A 118 22.43 12.35 2.21
N GLU A 119 21.93 11.40 2.99
CA GLU A 119 21.07 10.30 2.52
C GLU A 119 19.59 10.46 2.87
N ILE A 120 19.18 11.49 3.60
CA ILE A 120 17.80 11.61 4.09
C ILE A 120 17.26 12.99 3.73
N LEU A 121 16.06 13.01 3.19
CA LEU A 121 15.31 14.23 2.90
C LEU A 121 13.92 14.16 3.51
N ARG A 122 13.36 15.34 3.81
CA ARG A 122 11.95 15.53 4.10
C ARG A 122 11.26 16.05 2.85
N LEU A 123 10.25 15.31 2.40
CA LEU A 123 9.33 15.73 1.36
C LEU A 123 8.03 16.14 2.04
N ARG A 124 7.65 17.42 1.90
CA ARG A 124 6.39 17.92 2.41
C ARG A 124 5.42 18.12 1.27
N LEU A 125 4.24 17.51 1.41
CA LEU A 125 3.16 17.55 0.44
C LEU A 125 1.93 18.22 1.07
N GLU A 126 1.26 19.09 0.32
CA GLU A 126 -0.06 19.64 0.66
C GLU A 126 -1.13 18.86 -0.10
N VAL A 127 -2.09 18.24 0.59
CA VAL A 127 -3.16 17.49 -0.06
C VAL A 127 -4.09 18.45 -0.79
N VAL A 128 -4.19 18.28 -2.10
CA VAL A 128 -5.07 19.05 -2.98
C VAL A 128 -6.44 18.40 -3.07
N GLU A 129 -6.47 17.06 -3.16
CA GLU A 129 -7.70 16.28 -3.12
C GLU A 129 -7.45 14.87 -2.55
N PRO A 130 -8.46 14.27 -1.87
CA PRO A 130 -9.71 14.90 -1.47
C PRO A 130 -9.51 15.92 -0.33
N GLU A 131 -10.37 16.94 -0.28
CA GLU A 131 -10.42 17.85 0.87
C GLU A 131 -10.72 17.07 2.15
N GLY A 132 -10.03 17.41 3.24
CA GLY A 132 -10.25 16.76 4.54
C GLY A 132 -9.63 15.37 4.67
N PHE A 133 -8.73 14.97 3.76
CA PHE A 133 -7.88 13.79 3.94
C PHE A 133 -7.24 13.80 5.34
N THR A 134 -7.32 12.66 6.03
CA THR A 134 -6.77 12.48 7.38
C THR A 134 -6.27 11.06 7.56
N PHE A 135 -5.45 10.85 8.58
CA PHE A 135 -4.81 9.57 8.90
C PHE A 135 -4.60 9.44 10.42
N ALA A 136 -4.28 8.23 10.86
CA ALA A 136 -3.84 7.95 12.22
C ALA A 136 -2.30 7.90 12.30
N PRO A 137 -1.67 8.40 13.38
CA PRO A 137 -0.22 8.31 13.54
C PRO A 137 0.28 6.86 13.44
N GLY A 138 1.31 6.63 12.61
CA GLY A 138 1.84 5.30 12.29
C GLY A 138 1.40 4.77 10.93
N GLN A 139 0.36 5.35 10.33
CA GLN A 139 -0.06 5.03 8.97
C GLN A 139 0.92 5.57 7.91
N TYR A 140 0.75 5.06 6.69
CA TYR A 140 1.55 5.42 5.53
C TYR A 140 0.67 5.65 4.29
N VAL A 141 1.24 6.26 3.26
CA VAL A 141 0.63 6.38 1.93
C VAL A 141 1.55 5.77 0.89
N ASP A 142 0.96 5.29 -0.19
CA ASP A 142 1.70 4.97 -1.41
C ASP A 142 1.79 6.22 -2.27
N VAL A 143 3.00 6.68 -2.55
CA VAL A 143 3.25 7.76 -3.50
C VAL A 143 3.41 7.17 -4.89
N HIS A 144 2.68 7.72 -5.87
CA HIS A 144 2.74 7.29 -7.27
C HIS A 144 3.97 7.88 -7.94
N LEU A 145 4.75 7.06 -8.64
CA LEU A 145 5.96 7.50 -9.31
C LEU A 145 5.61 8.26 -10.60
N PRO A 146 6.02 9.53 -10.76
CA PRO A 146 5.77 10.28 -11.97
C PRO A 146 6.36 9.61 -13.22
N GLY A 147 5.61 9.61 -14.32
CA GLY A 147 6.07 9.05 -15.60
C GLY A 147 6.07 7.52 -15.66
N THR A 148 5.49 6.84 -14.66
CA THR A 148 5.20 5.41 -14.69
C THR A 148 3.70 5.19 -14.52
N ASP A 149 3.15 4.16 -15.16
CA ASP A 149 1.71 3.93 -15.12
C ASP A 149 1.26 3.33 -13.77
N ASP A 150 2.07 2.45 -13.16
CA ASP A 150 1.65 1.68 -11.98
C ASP A 150 2.68 1.61 -10.82
N GLU A 151 3.86 2.24 -10.94
CA GLU A 151 4.82 2.15 -9.84
C GLU A 151 4.45 3.06 -8.67
N ARG A 152 4.45 2.46 -7.48
CA ARG A 152 4.12 3.13 -6.22
C ARG A 152 5.20 2.85 -5.19
N ARG A 153 5.40 3.74 -4.22
CA ARG A 153 6.29 3.50 -3.07
C ARG A 153 5.64 3.96 -1.78
N SER A 154 5.67 3.09 -0.79
CA SER A 154 5.09 3.35 0.53
C SER A 154 5.98 4.26 1.38
N TYR A 155 5.42 5.32 1.93
CA TYR A 155 6.07 6.24 2.85
C TYR A 155 5.18 6.55 4.05
N SER A 156 5.70 6.35 5.25
CA SER A 156 5.01 6.69 6.50
C SER A 156 4.90 8.19 6.70
N MET A 157 3.75 8.65 7.20
CA MET A 157 3.56 10.04 7.59
C MET A 157 4.35 10.34 8.87
N ALA A 158 5.24 11.33 8.81
CA ALA A 158 6.12 11.76 9.88
C ALA A 158 5.57 12.98 10.67
N ASN A 159 4.40 13.49 10.29
CA ASN A 159 3.67 14.55 11.00
C ASN A 159 2.40 14.02 11.68
N VAL A 160 1.82 14.87 12.54
CA VAL A 160 0.49 14.64 13.09
C VAL A 160 -0.59 15.05 12.07
N PRO A 161 -1.76 14.38 12.05
CA PRO A 161 -2.85 14.77 11.17
C PRO A 161 -3.43 16.13 11.57
N GLY A 162 -4.05 16.83 10.60
CA GLY A 162 -4.95 17.96 10.88
C GLY A 162 -4.64 19.28 10.17
N ASP A 163 -3.49 19.41 9.51
CA ASP A 163 -3.13 20.63 8.76
C ASP A 163 -3.19 20.47 7.22
N GLY A 164 -3.71 19.33 6.75
CA GLY A 164 -3.80 19.03 5.32
C GLY A 164 -2.47 18.72 4.65
N THR A 165 -1.40 18.51 5.43
CA THR A 165 -0.07 18.18 4.89
C THR A 165 0.35 16.75 5.22
N LEU A 166 1.22 16.20 4.38
CA LEU A 166 1.92 14.93 4.59
C LEU A 166 3.42 15.22 4.59
N ASP A 167 4.07 14.95 5.72
CA ASP A 167 5.52 14.97 5.83
C ASP A 167 6.05 13.56 5.65
N LEU A 168 6.84 13.34 4.61
CA LEU A 168 7.46 12.05 4.31
C LEU A 168 8.97 12.16 4.53
N VAL A 169 9.54 11.20 5.27
CA VAL A 169 10.99 11.09 5.44
C VAL A 169 11.50 10.02 4.47
N VAL A 170 12.23 10.46 3.45
CA VAL A 170 12.67 9.60 2.35
C VAL A 170 14.17 9.40 2.45
N ARG A 171 14.60 8.13 2.44
CA ARG A 171 16.01 7.78 2.27
C ARG A 171 16.36 7.79 0.78
N ARG A 172 17.47 8.43 0.46
CA ARG A 172 18.11 8.43 -0.86
C ARG A 172 18.84 7.12 -1.07
N TYR A 173 18.39 6.36 -2.06
CA TYR A 173 19.10 5.21 -2.56
C TYR A 173 19.79 5.58 -3.87
N PRO A 174 21.10 5.31 -4.02
CA PRO A 174 21.79 5.49 -5.30
C PRO A 174 21.07 4.70 -6.42
N GLY A 175 20.65 5.39 -7.49
CA GLY A 175 19.87 4.79 -8.58
C GLY A 175 18.41 4.47 -8.25
N GLY A 176 17.91 4.90 -7.09
CA GLY A 176 16.50 4.73 -6.73
C GLY A 176 15.59 5.60 -7.60
N ARG A 177 14.54 5.00 -8.17
CA ARG A 177 13.64 5.68 -9.12
C ARG A 177 12.97 6.91 -8.51
N PHE A 178 12.27 6.75 -7.39
CA PHE A 178 11.60 7.88 -6.73
C PHE A 178 12.59 8.77 -5.98
N SER A 179 13.46 8.18 -5.16
CA SER A 179 14.40 8.98 -4.35
C SER A 179 15.39 9.79 -5.19
N GLY A 180 15.67 9.36 -6.42
CA GLY A 180 16.48 10.09 -7.39
C GLY A 180 15.76 11.32 -7.96
N LEU A 181 14.43 11.28 -8.13
CA LEU A 181 13.64 12.46 -8.54
C LEU A 181 13.68 13.58 -7.50
N LEU A 182 14.07 13.28 -6.25
CA LEU A 182 14.21 14.26 -5.17
C LEU A 182 15.62 14.86 -5.08
N ASP A 183 16.49 14.50 -6.02
CA ASP A 183 17.78 15.13 -6.22
C ASP A 183 17.65 16.22 -7.30
N PRO A 184 17.89 17.51 -6.99
CA PRO A 184 17.75 18.60 -7.95
C PRO A 184 18.69 18.51 -9.16
N GLU A 185 19.74 17.69 -9.10
CA GLU A 185 20.65 17.45 -10.24
C GLU A 185 20.11 16.42 -11.25
N THR A 186 19.04 15.71 -10.91
CA THR A 186 18.42 14.70 -11.78
C THR A 186 17.58 15.34 -12.87
N ASP A 187 17.66 14.83 -14.10
CA ASP A 187 16.77 15.25 -15.18
C ASP A 187 15.32 14.85 -14.87
N GLY A 188 14.40 15.81 -14.95
CA GLY A 188 13.01 15.62 -14.49
C GLY A 188 12.82 15.58 -12.98
N ALA A 189 13.76 16.13 -12.19
CA ALA A 189 13.62 16.23 -10.75
C ALA A 189 12.33 16.94 -10.33
N LEU A 190 11.72 16.44 -9.26
CA LEU A 190 10.58 17.06 -8.61
C LEU A 190 10.98 18.41 -8.01
N ALA A 191 10.14 19.40 -8.24
CA ALA A 191 10.28 20.74 -7.73
C ALA A 191 9.08 21.14 -6.87
N VAL A 192 9.28 22.18 -6.06
CA VAL A 192 8.17 22.83 -5.34
C VAL A 192 7.15 23.35 -6.35
N GLY A 193 5.88 22.98 -6.14
CA GLY A 193 4.76 23.29 -7.03
C GLY A 193 4.28 22.10 -7.87
N ASP A 194 5.11 21.06 -8.03
CA ASP A 194 4.72 19.85 -8.75
C ASP A 194 3.63 19.09 -7.99
N GLU A 195 2.80 18.34 -8.72
CA GLU A 195 1.75 17.49 -8.14
C GLU A 195 2.13 16.01 -8.24
N LEU A 196 1.82 15.27 -7.19
CA LEU A 196 2.03 13.83 -7.05
C LEU A 196 0.71 13.15 -6.72
N GLY A 197 0.47 12.01 -7.36
CA GLY A 197 -0.59 11.09 -6.94
C GLY A 197 -0.17 10.34 -5.68
N PHE A 198 -1.13 10.03 -4.83
CA PHE A 198 -0.94 9.11 -3.71
C PHE A 198 -2.20 8.27 -3.48
N THR A 199 -2.04 7.13 -2.82
CA THR A 199 -3.17 6.33 -2.30
C THR A 199 -2.96 6.05 -0.83
N GLY A 200 -4.03 6.10 -0.03
CA GLY A 200 -3.99 5.73 1.39
C GLY A 200 -5.10 6.41 2.19
N PRO A 201 -5.01 6.45 3.54
CA PRO A 201 -3.89 5.95 4.34
C PRO A 201 -3.98 4.44 4.59
N TYR A 202 -2.82 3.78 4.63
CA TYR A 202 -2.63 2.36 4.92
C TYR A 202 -1.95 2.14 6.28
N GLY A 203 -1.98 0.91 6.76
CA GLY A 203 -1.46 0.53 8.07
C GLY A 203 -2.47 0.71 9.20
N THR A 204 -2.17 0.03 10.32
CA THR A 204 -3.08 -0.21 11.45
C THR A 204 -2.41 0.10 12.77
#